data_AF-A0A6H9UPL2-F1
#
_entry.id   AF-A0A6H9UPL2-F1
#
_cell.length_a   1.000
_cell.length_b   1.000
_cell.length_c   1.000
_cell.angle_alpha   90.00
_cell.angle_beta   90.00
_cell.angle_gamma   90.00
#
_symmetry.space_group_name_H-M   'P 1'
#
loop_
_entity.id
_entity.type
_entity.pdbx_description
1 polymer ?
#
loop_
_entity_poly.entity_id
_entity_poly.type
_entity_poly.pdbx_seq_one_letter_code
_entity_poly.pdbx_strand_id
1 'polypeptide(L)'
;MWGFDGERPWSDVSTVLEPLLDHPDVGGDDLSPADCAAILPRLETITDQWAQDGDDTLHHEHIEKGRQLATVLRLCIEKNVPLCFL
;
A
#
# COMPACT_ATOMS: atom_id res chain seq x y z
N MET A 1 16.85 -10.94 -0.51
CA MET A 1 17.87 -10.04 0.06
C MET A 1 17.43 -9.77 1.49
N TRP A 2 18.19 -10.19 2.50
CA TRP A 2 17.84 -10.00 3.92
C TRP A 2 18.55 -8.73 4.40
N GLY A 3 17.86 -7.59 4.34
CA GLY A 3 18.34 -6.30 4.85
C GLY A 3 19.51 -5.65 4.10
N PHE A 4 20.29 -4.82 4.79
CA PHE A 4 21.38 -3.99 4.26
C PHE A 4 22.50 -4.83 3.65
N ASP A 5 22.89 -4.50 2.42
CA ASP A 5 23.91 -5.21 1.62
C ASP A 5 23.61 -6.71 1.38
N GLY A 6 22.38 -7.14 1.70
CA GLY A 6 21.88 -8.49 1.47
C GLY A 6 22.25 -9.54 2.52
N GLU A 7 23.10 -9.21 3.51
CA GLU A 7 23.57 -10.13 4.54
C GLU A 7 23.24 -9.70 5.98
N ARG A 8 22.81 -8.46 6.22
CA ARG A 8 22.58 -7.92 7.57
C ARG A 8 21.17 -7.37 7.73
N PRO A 9 20.49 -7.64 8.86
CA PRO A 9 19.18 -7.04 9.12
C PRO A 9 19.29 -5.51 9.24
N TRP A 10 18.24 -4.78 8.85
CA TRP A 10 18.21 -3.32 8.94
C TRP A 10 18.30 -2.81 10.38
N SER A 11 17.88 -3.62 11.35
CA SER A 11 18.03 -3.37 12.79
C SER A 11 19.48 -3.17 13.24
N ASP A 12 20.46 -3.65 12.47
CA ASP A 12 21.89 -3.51 12.79
C ASP A 12 22.52 -2.24 12.18
N VAL A 13 21.73 -1.44 11.44
CA VAL A 13 22.19 -0.23 10.76
C VAL A 13 21.46 0.98 11.32
N SER A 14 22.14 1.76 12.17
CA SER A 14 21.60 3.05 12.61
C SER A 14 21.68 4.05 11.47
N THR A 15 20.53 4.46 10.97
CA THR A 15 20.39 5.41 9.87
C THR A 15 19.20 6.32 10.12
N VAL A 16 19.24 7.54 9.58
CA VAL A 16 18.08 8.46 9.62
C VAL A 16 16.85 7.88 8.91
N LEU A 17 17.04 6.83 8.12
CA LEU A 17 15.99 6.09 7.42
C LEU A 17 15.46 4.89 8.21
N GLU A 18 15.99 4.60 9.40
CA GLU A 18 15.61 3.45 10.23
C GLU A 18 14.09 3.34 10.44
N PRO A 19 13.33 4.43 10.66
CA PRO A 19 11.86 4.36 10.76
C PRO A 19 11.13 3.93 9.48
N LEU A 20 11.78 4.01 8.32
CA LEU A 20 11.22 3.61 7.02
C LEU A 20 11.67 2.19 6.61
N LEU A 21 12.73 1.67 7.23
CA LEU A 21 13.40 0.42 6.83
C LEU A 21 13.20 -0.71 7.84
N ASP A 22 12.97 -0.38 9.11
CA ASP A 22 12.61 -1.30 10.18
C ASP A 22 11.09 -1.26 10.42
N HIS A 23 10.31 -1.45 9.35
CA HIS A 23 8.89 -1.72 9.50
C HIS A 23 8.73 -3.24 9.60
N PRO A 24 8.16 -3.79 10.70
CA PRO A 24 7.71 -5.17 10.66
C PRO A 24 6.67 -5.26 9.54
N ASP A 25 6.92 -6.02 8.48
CA ASP A 25 5.96 -6.30 7.39
C ASP A 25 4.68 -7.03 7.89
N VAL A 26 4.46 -7.04 9.20
CA VAL A 26 3.41 -7.74 9.93
C VAL A 26 2.63 -6.69 10.73
N GLY A 27 1.67 -6.04 10.05
CA GLY A 27 0.71 -5.15 10.68
C GLY A 27 1.12 -3.68 10.64
N GLY A 28 0.88 -3.03 9.51
CA GLY A 28 0.63 -1.59 9.55
C GLY A 28 -0.60 -1.31 10.40
N ASP A 29 -0.63 -0.17 11.08
CA ASP A 29 -1.81 0.27 11.83
C ASP A 29 -3.06 0.29 10.93
N ASP A 30 -4.23 0.09 11.53
CA ASP A 30 -5.50 0.25 10.83
C ASP A 30 -5.56 1.61 10.12
N LEU A 31 -5.98 1.62 8.86
CA LEU A 31 -6.12 2.88 8.12
C LEU A 31 -7.35 3.63 8.64
N SER A 32 -7.14 4.82 9.17
CA SER A 32 -8.25 5.69 9.55
C SER A 32 -9.02 6.15 8.30
N PRO A 33 -10.27 6.61 8.43
CA PRO A 33 -10.99 7.21 7.29
C PRO A 33 -10.24 8.37 6.62
N ALA A 34 -9.44 9.12 7.37
CA ALA A 34 -8.61 10.20 6.84
C ALA A 34 -7.44 9.67 6.00
N ASP A 35 -6.81 8.57 6.43
CA ASP A 35 -5.75 7.91 5.69
C ASP A 35 -6.30 7.27 4.41
N CYS A 36 -7.48 6.64 4.49
CA CYS A 36 -8.20 6.14 3.32
C CYS A 36 -8.47 7.26 2.30
N ALA A 37 -8.91 8.43 2.76
CA ALA A 37 -9.14 9.60 1.90
C ALA A 37 -7.86 10.16 1.29
N ALA A 38 -6.72 10.06 1.99
CA ALA A 38 -5.42 10.49 1.46
C ALA A 38 -4.87 9.52 0.40
N ILE A 39 -5.09 8.22 0.57
CA ILE A 39 -4.58 7.17 -0.32
C ILE A 39 -5.42 7.04 -1.59
N LEU A 40 -6.75 7.16 -1.47
CA LEU A 40 -7.70 6.88 -2.56
C LEU A 40 -7.38 7.60 -3.88
N PRO A 41 -7.13 8.93 -3.93
CA PRO A 41 -6.87 9.62 -5.20
C PRO A 41 -5.61 9.13 -5.90
N ARG A 42 -4.59 8.76 -5.11
CA ARG A 42 -3.32 8.24 -5.63
C ARG A 42 -3.49 6.84 -6.18
N LEU A 43 -4.25 6.00 -5.49
CA LEU A 43 -4.55 4.64 -5.94
C LEU A 43 -5.31 4.66 -7.28
N GLU A 44 -6.35 5.48 -7.39
CA GLU A 44 -7.13 5.65 -8.62
C GLU A 44 -6.25 6.09 -9.79
N THR A 45 -5.38 7.09 -9.57
CA THR A 45 -4.44 7.58 -10.58
C THR A 45 -3.51 6.47 -11.10
N ILE A 46 -2.97 5.65 -10.19
CA ILE A 46 -2.08 4.55 -10.56
C ILE A 46 -2.84 3.49 -11.36
N THR A 47 -4.04 3.11 -10.93
CA THR A 47 -4.84 2.11 -11.65
C THR A 47 -5.28 2.60 -13.03
N ASP A 48 -5.55 3.90 -13.17
CA ASP A 48 -5.92 4.50 -14.45
C ASP A 48 -4.73 4.57 -15.41
N GLN A 49 -3.53 4.88 -14.90
CA GLN A 49 -2.29 4.84 -15.67
C GLN A 49 -1.99 3.42 -16.16
N TRP A 50 -2.05 2.42 -15.27
CA TRP A 50 -1.83 1.03 -15.65
C TRP A 50 -2.83 0.52 -16.68
N ALA A 51 -4.09 0.96 -16.59
CA ALA A 51 -5.10 0.62 -17.60
C ALA A 51 -4.79 1.19 -19.00
N GLN A 52 -3.98 2.24 -19.09
CA GLN A 52 -3.56 2.85 -20.35
C GLN A 52 -2.28 2.22 -20.93
N ASP A 53 -1.42 1.65 -20.08
CA ASP A 53 -0.08 1.18 -20.46
C ASP A 53 -0.02 -0.23 -21.09
N GLY A 54 -1.10 -1.03 -21.05
CA GLY A 54 -1.28 -2.20 -21.92
C GLY A 54 -1.26 -3.61 -21.30
N ASP A 55 -1.56 -4.58 -22.18
CA ASP A 55 -2.18 -5.91 -21.99
C ASP A 55 -1.23 -7.05 -21.55
N ASP A 56 -0.55 -6.89 -20.42
CA ASP A 56 -0.03 -8.05 -19.70
C ASP A 56 -1.13 -8.64 -18.82
N THR A 57 -1.29 -9.96 -18.80
CA THR A 57 -2.33 -10.63 -18.00
C THR A 57 -2.17 -10.38 -16.51
N LEU A 58 -0.92 -10.28 -16.04
CA LEU A 58 -0.58 -9.88 -14.67
C LEU A 58 -0.91 -8.39 -14.41
N HIS A 59 -0.87 -7.53 -15.43
CA HIS A 59 -1.30 -6.14 -15.30
C HIS A 59 -2.82 -6.05 -15.06
N HIS A 60 -3.60 -6.88 -15.75
CA HIS A 60 -5.06 -6.86 -15.60
C HIS A 60 -5.50 -7.24 -14.18
N GLU A 61 -4.88 -8.26 -13.60
CA GLU A 61 -5.17 -8.66 -12.21
C GLU A 61 -4.85 -7.54 -11.22
N HIS A 62 -3.67 -6.91 -11.35
CA HIS A 62 -3.30 -5.81 -10.46
C HIS A 62 -4.22 -4.58 -10.59
N ILE A 63 -4.64 -4.24 -11.80
CA ILE A 63 -5.63 -3.16 -12.03
C ILE A 63 -6.94 -3.49 -11.31
N GLU A 64 -7.44 -4.71 -11.45
CA GLU A 64 -8.70 -5.13 -10.83
C GLU A 64 -8.58 -5.15 -9.30
N LYS A 65 -7.48 -5.65 -8.75
CA LYS A 65 -7.21 -5.59 -7.30
C LYS A 65 -7.14 -4.15 -6.80
N GLY A 66 -6.51 -3.24 -7.55
CA GLY A 66 -6.46 -1.82 -7.22
C GLY A 66 -7.85 -1.17 -7.20
N ARG A 67 -8.71 -1.50 -8.17
CA ARG A 67 -10.11 -1.01 -8.22
C ARG A 67 -10.97 -1.56 -7.07
N GLN A 68 -10.77 -2.82 -6.71
CA GLN A 68 -11.44 -3.43 -5.55
C GLN A 68 -11.02 -2.73 -4.26
N LEU A 69 -9.72 -2.47 -4.09
CA LEU A 69 -9.21 -1.72 -2.94
C LEU A 69 -9.79 -0.29 -2.90
N ALA A 70 -9.83 0.43 -4.03
CA ALA A 70 -10.45 1.76 -4.10
C ALA A 70 -11.92 1.76 -3.65
N THR A 71 -12.67 0.70 -3.99
CA THR A 71 -14.06 0.52 -3.55
C THR A 71 -14.15 0.36 -2.03
N VAL A 72 -13.25 -0.41 -1.42
CA VAL A 72 -13.19 -0.59 0.04
C VAL A 72 -12.83 0.73 0.74
N LEU A 73 -11.83 1.46 0.23
CA LEU A 73 -11.45 2.77 0.78
C LEU A 73 -12.61 3.77 0.75
N ARG A 74 -13.37 3.83 -0.36
CA ARG A 74 -14.59 4.66 -0.46
C ARG A 74 -15.62 4.27 0.59
N LEU A 75 -15.87 2.98 0.80
CA LEU A 75 -16.80 2.51 1.82
C LEU A 75 -16.33 2.91 3.24
N CYS A 76 -15.05 2.79 3.55
CA CYS A 76 -14.48 3.22 4.84
C CYS A 76 -14.69 4.72 5.07
N ILE A 77 -14.50 5.55 4.04
CA ILE A 77 -14.74 6.99 4.10
C ILE A 77 -16.23 7.28 4.30
N GLU A 78 -17.10 6.70 3.49
CA GLU A 78 -18.55 6.93 3.54
C GLU A 78 -19.17 6.50 4.86
N LYS A 79 -18.70 5.39 5.44
CA LYS A 79 -19.16 4.87 6.72
C LYS A 79 -18.41 5.46 7.91
N ASN A 80 -17.33 6.20 7.67
CA ASN A 80 -16.44 6.74 8.68
C ASN A 80 -15.95 5.67 9.67
N VAL A 81 -15.49 4.54 9.14
CA VAL A 81 -14.96 3.40 9.90
C VAL A 81 -13.53 3.08 9.46
N PRO A 82 -12.66 2.62 10.38
CA PRO A 82 -11.29 2.22 10.02
C PRO A 82 -11.28 0.99 9.11
N LEU A 83 -10.23 0.85 8.30
CA LEU A 83 -9.94 -0.35 7.53
C LEU A 83 -8.92 -1.19 8.29
N CYS A 84 -9.33 -2.39 8.73
CA CYS A 84 -8.48 -3.30 9.47
C CYS A 84 -7.88 -4.39 8.55
N PHE A 85 -6.59 -4.64 8.70
CA PHE A 85 -5.89 -5.76 8.04
C PHE A 85 -5.63 -6.84 9.10
N LEU A 86 -6.46 -7.88 9.09
CA LEU A 86 -6.40 -9.01 10.03
C LEU A 86 -5.40 -10.09 9.59
#